data_AF-A0A7T7KK43-F1
#
_entry.id   AF-A0A7T7KK43-F1
#
_cell.length_a   1.000
_cell.length_b   1.000
_cell.length_c   1.000
_cell.angle_alpha   90.00
_cell.angle_beta   90.00
_cell.angle_gamma   90.00
#
_symmetry.space_group_name_H-M   'P 1'
#
loop_
_entity.id
_entity.type
_entity.pdbx_description
1 polymer ?
#
loop_
_entity_poly.entity_id
_entity_poly.type
_entity_poly.pdbx_seq_one_letter_code
_entity_poly.pdbx_strand_id
1 'polypeptide(L)'
;MATYRNRVHKPHDSSYGPEFYETDVKPTEYKGFRIYRVNDKRFDCVIDGLDGLVCQMQMAGINGAKRYIDDFWMKQTAAEE
;
A
#
# COMPACT_ATOMS: atom_id res chain seq x y z
N MET A 1 -11.08 5.50 11.05
CA MET A 1 -10.11 6.41 10.44
C MET A 1 -8.70 5.85 10.53
N ALA A 2 -8.06 5.62 9.39
CA ALA A 2 -6.66 5.24 9.26
C ALA A 2 -5.96 6.25 8.34
N THR A 3 -4.78 6.69 8.75
CA THR A 3 -3.93 7.61 7.99
C THR A 3 -2.63 6.88 7.65
N TYR A 4 -2.21 6.92 6.39
CA TYR A 4 -1.00 6.24 5.93
C TYR A 4 -0.23 7.07 4.91
N ARG A 5 1.10 6.96 4.95
CA ARG A 5 2.01 7.73 4.11
C ARG A 5 2.07 7.18 2.70
N ASN A 6 2.01 8.05 1.71
CA ASN A 6 2.28 7.74 0.33
C ASN A 6 3.79 7.79 0.05
N ARG A 7 4.44 6.62 0.00
CA ARG A 7 5.90 6.56 -0.23
C ARG A 7 6.33 7.11 -1.59
N VAL A 8 5.42 7.09 -2.57
CA VAL A 8 5.70 7.56 -3.93
C VAL A 8 5.30 9.02 -4.15
N HIS A 9 4.87 9.74 -3.11
CA HIS A 9 4.57 11.16 -3.22
C HIS A 9 5.81 11.95 -3.67
N LYS A 10 5.61 12.81 -4.67
CA LYS A 10 6.63 13.78 -5.11
C LYS A 10 6.06 15.19 -4.91
N PRO A 11 6.63 16.00 -3.99
CA PRO A 11 6.04 17.30 -3.64
C PRO A 11 6.05 18.31 -4.80
N HIS A 12 6.86 18.08 -5.82
CA HIS A 12 7.03 18.98 -6.97
C HIS A 12 6.23 18.52 -8.20
N ASP A 13 5.49 17.40 -8.12
CA ASP A 13 4.73 16.84 -9.24
C ASP A 13 3.31 16.50 -8.79
N SER A 14 2.35 17.33 -9.22
CA SER A 14 0.92 17.19 -8.89
C SER A 14 0.26 15.95 -9.50
N SER A 15 0.93 15.23 -10.39
CA SER A 15 0.44 13.95 -10.93
C SER A 15 0.51 12.83 -9.89
N TYR A 16 1.32 13.02 -8.84
CA TYR A 16 1.41 12.10 -7.72
C TYR A 16 0.38 12.48 -6.64
N GLY A 17 -0.26 11.47 -6.05
CA GLY A 17 -1.22 11.67 -4.97
C GLY A 17 -0.61 12.35 -3.73
N PRO A 18 -1.42 12.77 -2.75
CA PRO A 18 -0.99 13.49 -1.56
C PRO A 18 0.07 12.71 -0.76
N GLU A 19 0.80 13.42 0.11
CA GLU A 19 1.82 12.82 1.00
C GLU A 19 1.21 11.81 1.98
N PHE A 20 0.00 12.09 2.46
CA PHE A 20 -0.75 11.21 3.33
C PHE A 20 -2.13 10.93 2.73
N TYR A 21 -2.54 9.67 2.82
CA TYR A 21 -3.91 9.26 2.56
C TYR A 21 -4.62 9.05 3.88
N GLU A 22 -5.91 9.35 3.87
CA GLU A 22 -6.80 9.16 5.00
C GLU A 22 -8.04 8.40 4.52
N THR A 23 -8.45 7.39 5.29
CA THR A 23 -9.62 6.60 4.95
C THR A 23 -10.31 6.03 6.19
N ASP A 24 -11.63 5.97 6.15
CA ASP A 24 -12.45 5.25 7.12
C ASP A 24 -12.83 3.85 6.65
N VAL A 25 -12.40 3.46 5.44
CA VAL A 25 -12.69 2.14 4.88
C VAL A 25 -11.92 1.07 5.65
N LYS A 26 -12.62 0.01 6.04
CA LYS A 26 -11.99 -1.15 6.67
C LYS A 26 -11.11 -1.90 5.64
N PRO A 27 -9.81 -2.11 5.92
CA PRO A 27 -8.94 -2.81 4.98
C PRO A 27 -9.22 -4.31 4.96
N THR A 28 -8.81 -4.96 3.86
CA THR A 28 -8.61 -6.41 3.82
C THR A 28 -7.20 -6.71 4.28
N GLU A 29 -7.04 -7.54 5.32
CA GLU A 29 -5.72 -7.94 5.79
C GLU A 29 -5.19 -9.15 4.98
N TYR A 30 -3.93 -9.09 4.56
CA TYR A 30 -3.29 -10.16 3.80
C TYR A 30 -1.78 -10.18 4.04
N LYS A 31 -1.25 -11.26 4.62
CA LYS A 31 0.20 -11.46 4.88
C LYS A 31 0.88 -10.24 5.54
N GLY A 32 0.26 -9.68 6.58
CA GLY A 32 0.77 -8.50 7.29
C GLY A 32 0.51 -7.15 6.62
N PHE A 33 -0.05 -7.13 5.40
CA PHE A 33 -0.50 -5.91 4.74
C PHE A 33 -1.98 -5.64 5.01
N ARG A 34 -2.34 -4.35 4.97
CA ARG A 34 -3.69 -3.81 4.95
C ARG A 34 -3.99 -3.30 3.53
N ILE A 35 -4.94 -3.93 2.85
CA ILE A 35 -5.37 -3.55 1.50
C ILE A 35 -6.62 -2.68 1.62
N TYR A 36 -6.49 -1.39 1.35
CA TYR A 36 -7.62 -0.44 1.36
C TYR A 36 -8.21 -0.30 -0.03
N ARG A 37 -9.52 -0.56 -0.18
CA ARG A 37 -10.25 -0.25 -1.41
C ARG A 37 -10.68 1.22 -1.37
N VAL A 38 -9.90 2.09 -2.00
CA VAL A 38 -10.19 3.53 -2.00
C VAL A 38 -11.33 3.87 -2.95
N ASN A 39 -11.42 3.16 -4.08
CA ASN A 39 -12.57 3.20 -4.98
C ASN A 39 -12.68 1.87 -5.74
N ASP A 40 -13.64 1.74 -6.66
CA ASP A 40 -13.84 0.53 -7.48
C ASP A 40 -12.62 0.07 -8.28
N LYS A 41 -11.67 0.97 -8.55
CA LYS A 41 -10.52 0.73 -9.42
C LYS A 41 -9.18 0.88 -8.71
N ARG A 42 -9.15 1.10 -7.39
CA ARG A 42 -7.91 1.37 -6.66
C ARG A 42 -7.86 0.68 -5.30
N PHE A 43 -6.83 -0.13 -5.14
CA PHE A 43 -6.50 -0.88 -3.94
C PHE A 43 -5.11 -0.47 -3.47
N ASP A 44 -5.03 0.23 -2.35
CA ASP A 44 -3.77 0.67 -1.76
C ASP A 44 -3.23 -0.45 -0.86
N CYS A 45 -2.01 -0.92 -1.12
CA CYS A 45 -1.33 -1.96 -0.35
C CYS A 45 -0.46 -1.29 0.72
N VAL A 46 -0.91 -1.33 1.96
CA VAL A 46 -0.29 -0.63 3.09
C VAL A 46 0.34 -1.65 4.04
N ILE A 47 1.56 -1.39 4.50
CA ILE A 47 2.24 -2.17 5.53
C ILE A 47 2.62 -1.27 6.70
N ASP A 48 2.73 -1.85 7.89
CA ASP A 48 3.36 -1.22 9.04
C ASP A 48 4.88 -1.15 8.79
N GLY A 49 5.40 0.06 8.64
CA GLY A 49 6.83 0.34 8.49
C GLY A 49 7.38 1.07 9.72
N LEU A 50 8.68 1.38 9.69
CA LEU A 50 9.38 2.02 10.82
C LEU A 50 8.76 3.37 11.22
N ASP A 51 8.25 4.13 10.25
CA ASP A 51 7.61 5.43 10.47
C ASP A 51 6.06 5.34 10.50
N GLY A 52 5.51 4.15 10.78
CA GLY A 52 4.08 3.87 10.80
C GLY A 52 3.55 3.29 9.49
N LEU A 53 2.26 3.50 9.20
CA LEU A 53 1.61 2.90 8.03
C LEU A 53 2.10 3.54 6.72
N VAL A 54 2.61 2.72 5.81
CA VAL A 54 3.14 3.16 4.51
C VAL A 54 2.46 2.43 3.37
N CYS A 55 1.91 3.18 2.41
CA CYS A 55 1.44 2.65 1.13
C CYS A 55 2.65 2.32 0.26
N GLN A 56 2.84 1.03 0.01
CA GLN A 56 3.95 0.52 -0.79
C GLN A 56 3.61 0.50 -2.28
N MET A 57 2.34 0.25 -2.63
CA MET A 57 1.88 0.19 -4.02
C MET A 57 0.37 0.41 -4.12
N GLN A 58 -0.08 0.89 -5.27
CA GLN A 58 -1.50 1.03 -5.61
C GLN A 58 -1.82 0.12 -6.79
N MET A 59 -2.85 -0.71 -6.65
CA MET A 59 -3.22 -1.73 -7.64
C MET A 59 -4.63 -1.53 -8.15
N ALA A 60 -4.87 -1.89 -9.41
CA ALA A 60 -6.18 -1.74 -10.05
C ALA A 60 -7.23 -2.80 -9.59
N GLY A 61 -6.82 -3.77 -8.79
CA GLY A 61 -7.69 -4.87 -8.35
C GLY A 61 -7.12 -5.65 -7.17
N ILE A 62 -8.00 -6.30 -6.42
CA ILE A 62 -7.64 -7.07 -5.22
C ILE A 62 -6.66 -8.23 -5.51
N ASN A 63 -6.81 -8.90 -6.65
CA ASN A 63 -5.90 -9.98 -7.04
C ASN A 63 -4.50 -9.45 -7.39
N GLY A 64 -4.42 -8.27 -8.02
CA GLY A 64 -3.15 -7.59 -8.26
C GLY A 64 -2.48 -7.18 -6.95
N ALA A 65 -3.25 -6.66 -5.99
CA ALA A 65 -2.76 -6.32 -4.66
C ALA A 65 -2.16 -7.53 -3.94
N LYS A 66 -2.87 -8.66 -3.93
CA LYS A 66 -2.37 -9.91 -3.31
C LYS A 66 -1.09 -10.40 -3.98
N ARG A 67 -1.05 -10.44 -5.32
CA ARG A 67 0.14 -10.84 -6.08
C ARG A 67 1.34 -9.95 -5.77
N TYR A 68 1.14 -8.63 -5.70
CA TYR A 68 2.20 -7.71 -5.31
C TYR A 68 2.76 -8.04 -3.91
N ILE A 69 1.89 -8.32 -2.95
CA ILE A 69 2.29 -8.68 -1.58
C ILE A 69 3.04 -10.01 -1.55
N ASP A 70 2.60 -11.00 -2.33
CA ASP A 70 3.30 -12.26 -2.49
C ASP A 70 4.72 -12.04 -3.04
N ASP A 71 4.85 -11.28 -4.13
CA ASP A 71 6.13 -10.94 -4.75
C ASP A 71 7.03 -10.12 -3.81
N PHE A 72 6.46 -9.23 -3.00
CA PHE A 72 7.18 -8.43 -2.01
C PHE A 72 7.87 -9.33 -0.97
N TRP A 73 7.15 -10.32 -0.44
CA TRP A 73 7.72 -11.24 0.55
C TRP A 73 8.72 -12.20 -0.07
N MET A 74 8.47 -12.71 -1.28
CA MET A 74 9.44 -13.56 -1.98
C MET A 74 10.78 -12.84 -2.20
N LYS A 75 10.75 -11.55 -2.54
CA LYS A 75 11.96 -10.73 -2.69
C LYS A 75 12.66 -10.44 -1.37
N GLN A 76 11.92 -10.27 -0.27
CA GLN A 76 12.54 -10.09 1.04
C GLN A 76 13.25 -11.35 1.50
N THR A 77 12.59 -12.51 1.43
CA THR A 77 13.20 -13.79 1.82
C THR A 77 14.44 -14.12 0.99
N ALA A 78 14.41 -13.85 -0.32
CA ALA A 78 15.57 -14.06 -1.19
C ALA A 78 16.72 -13.07 -0.97
N ALA A 79 16.51 -11.96 -0.24
CA ALA A 79 17.55 -10.99 0.09
C ALA A 79 18.23 -11.28 1.44
N GLU A 80 17.70 -12.24 2.21
CA GLU A 80 18.23 -12.67 3.50
C GLU A 80 19.08 -13.97 3.39
N GLU A 81 19.19 -14.55 2.19
CA GLU A 81 20.05 -15.70 1.83
C GLU A 81 21.36 -15.26 1.16
#